data_AF-A0A4Q6AD80-F1
#
_entry.id   AF-A0A4Q6AD80-F1
#
_cell.length_a   1.000
_cell.length_b   1.000
_cell.length_c   1.000
_cell.angle_alpha   90.00
_cell.angle_beta   90.00
_cell.angle_gamma   90.00
#
_symmetry.space_group_name_H-M   'P 1'
#
loop_
_entity.id
_entity.type
_entity.pdbx_description
1 polymer ?
#
loop_
_entity_poly.entity_id
_entity_poly.type
_entity_poly.pdbx_seq_one_letter_code
_entity_poly.pdbx_strand_id
1 'polypeptide(L)'
;MLRQFLNWRTVLALVAILIVSGTIGYSTYLANKIAKDERRKVELWIEAGKSFLNASSNDLSLPLLITRQNDIPIIATTETDSILEWVNLDSAKVAEGWPQNDTLRDLNTNTYLRDKLDDFRASKLSVEWVNPLDTAQRNRYYYGQSQLLIEVKYYPLVQLLIVGLFIFITIQAIRASFRSTQNGVWAGMAKETAHQLGTPVSSLEGWVEILKETHSREDFVYEIEKDVSRLRLVSDRFGKIGSSPQLEERNVVVQVENMVDYIQKRAGGKVT
;
A
#
# COMPACT_ATOMS: atom_id res chain seq x y z
N MET A 1 25.56 5.46 28.62
CA MET A 1 24.66 6.17 27.68
C MET A 1 24.26 5.34 26.44
N LEU A 2 25.07 4.40 25.93
CA LEU A 2 24.68 3.54 24.78
C LEU A 2 23.62 2.45 25.06
N ARG A 3 23.43 2.01 26.32
CA ARG A 3 22.50 0.91 26.65
C ARG A 3 21.01 1.26 26.45
N GLN A 4 20.64 2.54 26.46
CA GLN A 4 19.25 2.97 26.22
C GLN A 4 18.87 2.94 24.73
N PHE A 5 19.86 3.01 23.83
CA PHE A 5 19.69 2.83 22.39
C PHE A 5 19.78 1.37 21.96
N LEU A 6 20.12 0.46 22.86
CA LEU A 6 20.21 -0.99 22.60
C LEU A 6 18.93 -1.71 23.09
N ASN A 7 17.78 -1.12 22.79
CA ASN A 7 16.50 -1.80 22.95
C ASN A 7 16.29 -2.72 21.74
N TRP A 8 15.72 -3.91 21.92
CA TRP A 8 15.52 -4.83 20.80
C TRP A 8 14.75 -4.19 19.62
N ARG A 9 13.86 -3.23 19.93
CA ARG A 9 13.09 -2.42 18.97
C ARG A 9 13.99 -1.54 18.08
N THR A 10 15.02 -0.90 18.65
CA THR A 10 15.94 -0.06 17.88
C THR A 10 16.89 -0.91 17.04
N VAL A 11 17.30 -2.08 17.55
CA VAL A 11 18.08 -3.06 16.76
C VAL A 11 17.28 -3.53 15.55
N LEU A 12 16.01 -3.92 15.73
CA LEU A 12 15.15 -4.30 14.61
C LEU A 12 14.97 -3.18 13.58
N ALA A 13 14.75 -1.94 14.04
CA ALA A 13 14.60 -0.80 13.15
C ALA A 13 15.87 -0.56 12.31
N LEU A 14 17.05 -0.64 12.94
CA LEU A 14 18.33 -0.52 12.23
C LEU A 14 18.53 -1.64 11.20
N VAL A 15 18.21 -2.89 11.57
CA VAL A 15 18.28 -4.02 10.63
C VAL A 15 17.34 -3.81 9.45
N ALA A 16 16.11 -3.36 9.69
CA ALA A 16 15.15 -3.06 8.61
C ALA A 16 15.67 -1.97 7.66
N ILE A 17 16.23 -0.87 8.21
CA ILE A 17 16.83 0.21 7.41
C ILE A 17 18.01 -0.31 6.60
N LEU A 18 18.87 -1.14 7.20
CA LEU A 18 20.03 -1.73 6.52
C LEU A 18 19.59 -2.64 5.37
N ILE A 19 18.59 -3.48 5.58
CA ILE A 19 18.02 -4.35 4.54
C ILE A 19 17.49 -3.50 3.38
N VAL A 20 16.62 -2.52 3.66
CA VAL A 20 16.03 -1.65 2.61
C VAL A 20 17.12 -0.91 1.83
N SER A 21 18.07 -0.31 2.53
CA SER A 21 19.18 0.43 1.91
C SER A 21 20.07 -0.49 1.08
N GLY A 22 20.38 -1.69 1.61
CA GLY A 22 21.16 -2.71 0.93
C GLY A 22 20.46 -3.20 -0.34
N THR A 23 19.14 -3.45 -0.29
CA THR A 23 18.39 -3.88 -1.48
C THR A 23 18.34 -2.78 -2.54
N ILE A 24 18.09 -1.53 -2.18
CA ILE A 24 18.11 -0.40 -3.14
C ILE A 24 19.49 -0.26 -3.78
N GLY A 25 20.56 -0.31 -2.97
CA GLY A 25 21.93 -0.24 -3.47
C GLY A 25 22.28 -1.39 -4.41
N TYR A 26 21.92 -2.62 -4.06
CA TYR A 26 22.16 -3.80 -4.88
C TYR A 26 21.36 -3.77 -6.20
N SER A 27 20.08 -3.36 -6.15
CA SER A 27 19.24 -3.23 -7.34
C SER A 27 19.80 -2.19 -8.32
N THR A 28 20.29 -1.06 -7.79
CA THR A 28 20.94 -0.01 -8.59
C THR A 28 22.23 -0.51 -9.22
N TYR A 29 23.05 -1.25 -8.45
CA TYR A 29 24.24 -1.91 -8.99
C TYR A 29 23.89 -2.88 -10.12
N LEU A 30 22.86 -3.72 -9.92
CA LEU A 30 22.43 -4.72 -10.90
C LEU A 30 21.88 -4.06 -12.16
N ALA A 31 21.05 -3.01 -12.03
CA ALA A 31 20.55 -2.23 -13.16
C ALA A 31 21.70 -1.64 -13.99
N ASN A 32 22.70 -1.05 -13.33
CA ASN A 32 23.87 -0.50 -14.02
C ASN A 32 24.71 -1.59 -14.71
N LYS A 33 24.81 -2.78 -14.12
CA LYS A 33 25.50 -3.93 -14.73
C LYS A 33 24.75 -4.41 -15.97
N ILE A 34 23.43 -4.58 -15.87
CA ILE A 34 22.57 -5.00 -17.00
C ILE A 34 22.63 -3.96 -18.12
N ALA A 35 22.54 -2.66 -17.82
CA ALA A 35 22.63 -1.61 -18.84
C ALA A 35 23.95 -1.63 -19.63
N LYS A 36 25.07 -1.99 -18.99
CA LYS A 36 26.36 -2.17 -19.68
C LYS A 36 26.35 -3.41 -20.56
N ASP A 37 25.77 -4.51 -20.09
CA ASP A 37 25.67 -5.75 -20.84
C ASP A 37 24.70 -5.61 -22.03
N GLU A 38 23.60 -4.87 -21.88
CA GLU A 38 22.69 -4.50 -22.97
C GLU A 38 23.41 -3.74 -24.08
N ARG A 39 24.21 -2.73 -23.71
CA ARG A 39 25.00 -1.99 -24.71
C ARG A 39 25.91 -2.92 -25.51
N ARG A 40 26.59 -3.85 -24.85
CA ARG A 40 27.44 -4.84 -25.53
C ARG A 40 26.64 -5.77 -26.44
N LYS A 41 25.46 -6.20 -26.01
CA LYS A 41 24.54 -6.99 -26.84
C LYS A 41 24.12 -6.22 -28.10
N VAL A 42 23.83 -4.92 -27.98
CA VAL A 42 23.50 -4.05 -29.11
C VAL A 42 24.70 -3.90 -30.05
N GLU A 43 25.90 -3.66 -29.52
CA GLU A 43 27.14 -3.59 -30.32
C GLU A 43 27.37 -4.90 -31.11
N LEU A 44 27.22 -6.06 -30.46
CA LEU A 44 27.32 -7.38 -31.10
C LEU A 44 26.21 -7.60 -32.14
N TRP A 45 25.00 -7.14 -31.87
CA TRP A 45 23.87 -7.23 -32.80
C TRP A 45 24.14 -6.43 -34.08
N ILE A 46 24.68 -5.21 -33.94
CA ILE A 46 25.07 -4.36 -35.08
C ILE A 46 26.16 -5.06 -35.91
N GLU A 47 27.19 -5.60 -35.26
CA GLU A 47 28.31 -6.28 -35.94
C GLU A 47 27.86 -7.57 -36.66
N ALA A 48 26.99 -8.35 -36.03
CA ALA A 48 26.33 -9.51 -36.63
C ALA A 48 25.50 -9.12 -37.86
N GLY A 49 24.67 -8.08 -37.75
CA GLY A 49 23.84 -7.58 -38.85
C GLY A 49 24.67 -7.09 -40.05
N LYS A 50 25.81 -6.43 -39.80
CA LYS A 50 26.73 -6.01 -40.87
C LYS A 50 27.48 -7.18 -41.50
N SER A 51 27.81 -8.20 -40.72
CA SER A 51 28.41 -9.43 -41.25
C SER A 51 27.49 -10.12 -42.25
N PHE A 52 26.16 -10.05 -42.06
CA PHE A 52 25.18 -10.55 -43.03
C PHE A 52 25.25 -9.84 -44.38
N LEU A 53 25.48 -8.52 -44.38
CA LEU A 53 25.58 -7.71 -45.61
C LEU A 53 26.91 -7.90 -46.34
N ASN A 54 27.98 -8.25 -45.62
CA ASN A 54 29.34 -8.41 -46.16
C ASN A 54 29.76 -9.88 -46.36
N ALA A 55 28.86 -10.85 -46.13
CA ALA A 55 29.18 -12.26 -46.10
C ALA A 55 29.60 -12.79 -47.48
N SER A 56 30.92 -12.80 -47.69
CA SER A 56 31.62 -13.59 -48.70
C SER A 56 31.71 -15.08 -48.30
N SER A 57 31.23 -15.44 -47.11
CA SER A 57 31.34 -16.76 -46.49
C SER A 57 29.96 -17.35 -46.16
N ASN A 58 29.80 -18.65 -46.40
CA ASN A 58 28.53 -19.41 -46.30
C ASN A 58 28.01 -19.68 -44.87
N ASP A 59 28.67 -19.20 -43.80
CA ASP A 59 28.25 -19.48 -42.42
C ASP A 59 27.51 -18.29 -41.79
N LEU A 60 26.19 -18.30 -41.95
CA LEU A 60 25.27 -17.28 -41.42
C LEU A 60 24.62 -17.70 -40.09
N SER A 61 25.04 -18.83 -39.51
CA SER A 61 24.39 -19.43 -38.34
C SER A 61 24.55 -18.57 -37.07
N LEU A 62 25.75 -18.05 -36.82
CA LEU A 62 26.07 -17.23 -35.65
C LEU A 62 25.40 -15.84 -35.69
N PRO A 63 25.47 -15.06 -36.80
CA PRO A 63 24.76 -13.79 -36.88
C PRO A 63 23.24 -13.94 -36.69
N LEU A 64 22.64 -14.98 -37.29
CA LEU A 64 21.19 -15.22 -37.15
C LEU A 64 20.78 -15.51 -35.71
N LEU A 65 21.60 -16.25 -34.97
CA LEU A 65 21.33 -16.57 -33.56
C LEU A 65 21.41 -15.31 -32.69
N ILE A 66 22.39 -14.44 -32.92
CA ILE A 66 22.56 -13.16 -32.22
C ILE A 66 21.37 -12.23 -32.51
N THR A 67 20.93 -12.14 -33.77
CA THR A 67 19.80 -11.29 -34.16
C THR A 67 18.48 -11.74 -33.55
N ARG A 68 18.23 -13.06 -33.49
CA ARG A 68 16.95 -13.61 -33.00
C ARG A 68 16.82 -13.67 -31.47
N GLN A 69 17.93 -13.76 -30.74
CA GLN A 69 17.92 -13.84 -29.27
C GLN A 69 18.00 -12.48 -28.58
N ASN A 70 18.07 -11.40 -29.35
CA ASN A 70 18.04 -10.06 -28.78
C ASN A 70 16.62 -9.73 -28.32
N ASP A 71 16.47 -9.22 -27.10
CA ASP A 71 15.23 -8.76 -26.48
C ASP A 71 15.20 -7.22 -26.34
N ILE A 72 16.27 -6.55 -26.77
CA ILE A 72 16.44 -5.11 -26.68
C ILE A 72 15.76 -4.45 -27.89
N PRO A 73 14.89 -3.46 -27.68
CA PRO A 73 14.28 -2.70 -28.77
C PRO A 73 15.33 -1.80 -29.44
N ILE A 74 15.43 -1.88 -30.76
CA ILE A 74 16.43 -1.14 -31.56
C ILE A 74 15.74 -0.43 -32.72
N ILE A 75 16.16 0.81 -33.01
CA ILE A 75 15.83 1.56 -34.20
C ILE A 75 17.14 1.96 -34.89
N ALA A 76 17.33 1.49 -36.11
CA ALA A 76 18.48 1.85 -36.94
C ALA A 76 18.13 3.07 -37.81
N THR A 77 19.03 4.05 -37.89
CA THR A 77 18.85 5.26 -38.69
C THR A 77 20.04 5.54 -39.60
N THR A 78 19.79 6.30 -40.66
CA THR A 78 20.82 6.91 -41.52
C THR A 78 21.55 8.06 -40.80
N GLU A 79 22.53 8.66 -41.48
CA GLU A 79 23.21 9.87 -41.02
C GLU A 79 22.26 11.06 -40.80
N THR A 80 21.15 11.09 -41.53
CA THR A 80 20.11 12.12 -41.48
C THR A 80 18.99 11.79 -40.49
N ASP A 81 19.23 10.84 -39.57
CA ASP A 81 18.27 10.30 -38.61
C ASP A 81 16.99 9.74 -39.25
N SER A 82 17.04 9.31 -40.51
CA SER A 82 15.92 8.64 -41.17
C SER A 82 15.89 7.17 -40.79
N ILE A 83 14.73 6.65 -40.39
CA ILE A 83 14.54 5.28 -39.90
C ILE A 83 14.73 4.29 -41.04
N LEU A 84 15.63 3.33 -40.85
CA LEU A 84 15.94 2.24 -41.79
C LEU A 84 15.27 0.93 -41.38
N GLU A 85 15.32 0.61 -40.09
CA GLU A 85 14.85 -0.66 -39.56
C GLU A 85 14.47 -0.49 -38.09
N TRP A 86 13.51 -1.30 -37.64
CA TRP A 86 13.16 -1.44 -36.24
C TRP A 86 13.16 -2.91 -35.83
N VAL A 87 13.50 -3.18 -34.57
CA VAL A 87 13.65 -4.52 -34.02
C VAL A 87 13.09 -4.57 -32.61
N ASN A 88 12.39 -5.65 -32.26
CA ASN A 88 11.81 -5.89 -30.94
C ASN A 88 10.90 -4.77 -30.41
N LEU A 89 10.20 -4.09 -31.33
CA LEU A 89 9.08 -3.21 -30.97
C LEU A 89 7.75 -3.95 -31.12
N ASP A 90 6.74 -3.43 -30.44
CA ASP A 90 5.39 -4.00 -30.47
C ASP A 90 4.76 -3.80 -31.86
N SER A 91 4.68 -4.90 -32.62
CA SER A 91 4.16 -4.89 -34.00
C SER A 91 2.72 -4.35 -34.09
N ALA A 92 1.89 -4.51 -33.06
CA ALA A 92 0.53 -3.98 -33.04
C ALA A 92 0.54 -2.45 -32.95
N LYS A 93 1.37 -1.89 -32.07
CA LYS A 93 1.52 -0.43 -31.93
C LYS A 93 2.18 0.21 -33.15
N VAL A 94 3.14 -0.47 -33.77
CA VAL A 94 3.70 -0.03 -35.05
C VAL A 94 2.59 -0.01 -36.11
N ALA A 95 1.73 -1.03 -36.16
CA ALA A 95 0.61 -1.08 -37.11
C ALA A 95 -0.42 0.05 -36.90
N GLU A 96 -0.66 0.47 -35.65
CA GLU A 96 -1.55 1.59 -35.31
C GLU A 96 -0.94 2.96 -35.61
N GLY A 97 0.40 3.07 -35.58
CA GLY A 97 1.12 4.33 -35.80
C GLY A 97 1.17 4.81 -37.27
N TRP A 98 0.64 4.03 -38.21
CA TRP A 98 0.62 4.40 -39.63
C TRP A 98 -0.50 5.40 -39.95
N PRO A 99 -0.21 6.48 -40.70
CA PRO A 99 -1.25 7.34 -41.24
C PRO A 99 -2.22 6.57 -42.13
N GLN A 100 -3.53 6.85 -42.03
CA GLN A 100 -4.57 6.15 -42.81
C GLN A 100 -4.41 6.27 -44.33
N ASN A 101 -3.68 7.29 -44.80
CA ASN A 101 -3.42 7.58 -46.21
C ASN A 101 -2.07 7.05 -46.71
N ASP A 102 -1.25 6.44 -45.84
CA ASP A 102 0.06 5.91 -46.22
C ASP A 102 -0.04 4.43 -46.63
N THR A 103 -0.20 4.19 -47.92
CA THR A 103 -0.16 2.84 -48.50
C THR A 103 1.25 2.28 -48.67
N LEU A 104 2.29 3.12 -48.62
CA LEU A 104 3.68 2.74 -48.84
C LEU A 104 4.38 2.31 -47.55
N ARG A 105 3.79 2.65 -46.39
CA ARG A 105 4.34 2.37 -45.05
C ARG A 105 5.78 2.86 -44.92
N ASP A 106 5.99 4.15 -45.20
CA ASP A 106 7.29 4.78 -44.99
C ASP A 106 7.59 4.88 -43.48
N LEU A 107 8.59 4.15 -43.00
CA LEU A 107 8.99 4.11 -41.58
C LEU A 107 9.09 5.50 -40.92
N ASN A 108 9.41 6.54 -41.67
CA ASN A 108 9.56 7.91 -41.20
C ASN A 108 8.23 8.66 -40.98
N THR A 109 7.11 8.17 -41.52
CA THR A 109 5.77 8.75 -41.32
C THR A 109 5.06 8.15 -40.10
N ASN A 110 5.54 7.01 -39.60
CA ASN A 110 4.95 6.31 -38.47
C ASN A 110 5.16 7.09 -37.15
N THR A 111 4.07 7.47 -36.49
CA THR A 111 4.13 8.29 -35.26
C THR A 111 4.77 7.54 -34.11
N TYR A 112 4.40 6.26 -33.91
CA TYR A 112 4.93 5.44 -32.83
C TYR A 112 6.45 5.21 -32.95
N LEU A 113 6.97 4.98 -34.15
CA LEU A 113 8.42 4.79 -34.37
C LEU A 113 9.20 6.09 -34.10
N ARG A 114 8.65 7.25 -34.47
CA ARG A 114 9.26 8.55 -34.19
C ARG A 114 9.27 8.88 -32.71
N ASP A 115 8.14 8.67 -32.02
CA ASP A 115 8.05 8.86 -30.57
C ASP A 115 9.06 7.97 -29.84
N LYS A 116 9.21 6.70 -30.27
CA LYS A 116 10.20 5.78 -29.72
C LYS A 116 11.63 6.20 -30.01
N LEU A 117 11.91 6.70 -31.21
CA LEU A 117 13.22 7.25 -31.57
C LEU A 117 13.57 8.45 -30.68
N ASP A 118 12.61 9.33 -30.41
CA ASP A 118 12.79 10.49 -29.53
C ASP A 118 12.98 10.06 -28.06
N ASP A 119 12.25 9.05 -27.58
CA ASP A 119 12.45 8.45 -26.26
C ASP A 119 13.88 7.91 -26.09
N PHE A 120 14.38 7.17 -27.10
CA PHE A 120 15.72 6.58 -27.07
C PHE A 120 16.81 7.65 -27.14
N ARG A 121 16.57 8.71 -27.93
CA ARG A 121 17.42 9.89 -28.04
C ARG A 121 17.49 10.65 -26.71
N ALA A 122 16.36 10.89 -26.06
CA ALA A 122 16.29 11.54 -24.76
C ALA A 122 17.05 10.75 -23.69
N SER A 123 17.03 9.42 -23.79
CA SER A 123 17.77 8.51 -22.92
C SER A 123 19.28 8.45 -23.23
N LYS A 124 19.75 9.07 -24.32
CA LYS A 124 21.14 9.06 -24.81
C LYS A 124 21.70 7.64 -25.03
N LEU A 125 20.83 6.70 -25.39
CA LEU A 125 21.18 5.31 -25.66
C LEU A 125 21.35 5.12 -27.16
N SER A 126 22.57 5.36 -27.64
CA SER A 126 22.91 5.17 -29.05
C SER A 126 24.29 4.56 -29.24
N VAL A 127 24.41 3.74 -30.27
CA VAL A 127 25.69 3.23 -30.78
C VAL A 127 25.86 3.77 -32.20
N GLU A 128 26.95 4.48 -32.45
CA GLU A 128 27.30 4.91 -33.80
C GLU A 128 28.18 3.86 -34.45
N TRP A 129 27.88 3.54 -35.71
CA TRP A 129 28.71 2.67 -36.52
C TRP A 129 29.20 3.46 -37.74
N VAL A 130 30.51 3.44 -37.97
CA VAL A 130 31.15 4.06 -39.12
C VAL A 130 31.60 2.96 -40.07
N ASN A 131 31.24 3.08 -41.34
CA ASN A 131 31.65 2.10 -42.34
C ASN A 131 33.19 2.13 -42.51
N PRO A 132 33.89 0.99 -42.38
CA PRO A 132 35.35 0.92 -42.57
C PRO A 132 35.81 1.28 -43.99
N LEU A 133 34.94 1.15 -44.99
CA LEU A 133 35.24 1.39 -46.41
C LEU A 133 34.83 2.79 -46.88
N ASP A 134 33.90 3.44 -46.19
CA ASP A 134 33.40 4.79 -46.50
C ASP A 134 33.11 5.57 -45.21
N THR A 135 33.98 6.52 -44.87
CA THR A 135 33.85 7.33 -43.65
C THR A 135 32.69 8.32 -43.67
N ALA A 136 32.05 8.50 -44.84
CA ALA A 136 30.82 9.28 -45.04
C ALA A 136 29.54 8.42 -44.96
N GLN A 137 29.64 7.17 -44.47
CA GLN A 137 28.49 6.35 -44.08
C GLN A 137 28.53 6.03 -42.58
N ARG A 138 27.69 6.72 -41.82
CA ARG A 138 27.55 6.70 -40.37
C ARG A 138 26.10 6.41 -40.01
N ASN A 139 25.82 5.15 -39.75
CA ASN A 139 24.51 4.76 -39.26
C ASN A 139 24.49 4.87 -37.74
N ARG A 140 23.39 5.38 -37.20
CA ARG A 140 23.15 5.42 -35.75
C ARG A 140 22.14 4.35 -35.38
N TYR A 141 22.40 3.67 -34.28
CA TYR A 141 21.49 2.68 -33.72
C TYR A 141 21.04 3.15 -32.35
N TYR A 142 19.78 3.55 -32.27
CA TYR A 142 19.14 3.94 -31.03
C TYR A 142 18.51 2.71 -30.40
N TYR A 143 18.70 2.51 -29.10
CA TYR A 143 18.16 1.35 -28.41
C TYR A 143 17.46 1.74 -27.10
N GLY A 144 16.41 1.01 -26.77
CA GLY A 144 15.69 1.16 -25.50
C GLY A 144 16.20 0.21 -24.43
N GLN A 145 15.61 0.32 -23.25
CA GLN A 145 15.88 -0.58 -22.13
C GLN A 145 15.12 -1.89 -22.32
N SER A 146 15.73 -3.04 -21.99
CA SER A 146 14.98 -4.30 -21.96
C SER A 146 13.94 -4.30 -20.84
N GLN A 147 12.97 -5.22 -20.93
CA GLN A 147 12.01 -5.44 -19.85
C GLN A 147 12.72 -5.78 -18.53
N LEU A 148 13.78 -6.61 -18.59
CA LEU A 148 14.56 -7.00 -17.42
C LEU A 148 15.21 -5.79 -16.74
N LEU A 149 15.81 -4.86 -17.49
CA LEU A 149 16.42 -3.66 -16.92
C LEU A 149 15.37 -2.77 -16.25
N ILE A 150 14.20 -2.62 -16.88
CA ILE A 150 13.07 -1.86 -16.31
C ILE A 150 12.61 -2.52 -15.00
N GLU A 151 12.34 -3.82 -15.01
CA GLU A 151 11.90 -4.56 -13.82
C GLU A 151 12.88 -4.41 -12.66
N VAL A 152 14.19 -4.59 -12.90
CA VAL A 152 15.23 -4.43 -11.87
C VAL A 152 15.33 -2.99 -11.35
N LYS A 153 15.10 -1.99 -12.21
CA LYS A 153 15.13 -0.58 -11.82
C LYS A 153 13.94 -0.20 -10.92
N TYR A 154 12.76 -0.75 -11.19
CA TYR A 154 11.52 -0.44 -10.46
C TYR A 154 11.25 -1.37 -9.28
N TYR A 155 11.92 -2.53 -9.20
CA TYR A 155 11.79 -3.50 -8.11
C TYR A 155 11.83 -2.86 -6.70
N PRO A 156 12.76 -1.93 -6.37
CA PRO A 156 12.81 -1.33 -5.05
C PRO A 156 11.57 -0.50 -4.68
N LEU A 157 10.88 0.11 -5.67
CA LEU A 157 9.66 0.87 -5.43
C LEU A 157 8.50 -0.04 -5.03
N VAL A 158 8.37 -1.19 -5.68
CA VAL A 158 7.38 -2.22 -5.33
C VAL A 158 7.64 -2.74 -3.92
N GLN A 159 8.90 -3.01 -3.57
CA GLN A 159 9.28 -3.43 -2.22
C GLN A 159 8.93 -2.37 -1.16
N LEU A 160 9.21 -1.09 -1.43
CA LEU A 160 8.85 0.00 -0.51
C LEU A 160 7.34 0.10 -0.30
N LEU A 161 6.54 -0.11 -1.35
CA LEU A 161 5.08 -0.14 -1.25
C LEU A 161 4.62 -1.28 -0.34
N ILE A 162 5.16 -2.49 -0.51
CA ILE A 162 4.83 -3.65 0.33
C ILE A 162 5.21 -3.39 1.79
N VAL A 163 6.42 -2.91 2.04
CA VAL A 163 6.89 -2.57 3.39
C VAL A 163 6.03 -1.47 4.01
N GLY A 164 5.68 -0.43 3.24
CA GLY A 164 4.79 0.64 3.66
C GLY A 164 3.40 0.13 4.09
N LEU A 165 2.83 -0.81 3.34
CA LEU A 165 1.57 -1.46 3.68
C LEU A 165 1.66 -2.21 5.02
N PHE A 166 2.73 -3.00 5.23
CA PHE A 166 2.94 -3.71 6.50
C PHE A 166 3.11 -2.75 7.69
N ILE A 167 3.86 -1.66 7.51
CA ILE A 167 4.02 -0.62 8.54
C ILE A 167 2.66 -0.01 8.87
N PHE A 168 1.85 0.34 7.85
CA PHE A 168 0.52 0.90 8.05
C PHE A 168 -0.38 -0.05 8.86
N ILE A 169 -0.48 -1.32 8.46
CA ILE A 169 -1.27 -2.33 9.17
C ILE A 169 -0.78 -2.49 10.62
N THR A 170 0.53 -2.54 10.81
CA THR A 170 1.14 -2.68 12.15
C THR A 170 0.80 -1.49 13.04
N ILE A 171 0.88 -0.27 12.53
CA ILE A 171 0.50 0.95 13.27
C ILE A 171 -0.99 0.91 13.65
N GLN A 172 -1.87 0.49 12.73
CA GLN A 172 -3.29 0.37 13.02
C GLN A 172 -3.59 -0.69 14.09
N ALA A 173 -2.94 -1.86 14.01
CA ALA A 173 -3.07 -2.92 14.99
C ALA A 173 -2.59 -2.47 16.38
N ILE A 174 -1.44 -1.78 16.46
CA ILE A 174 -0.92 -1.24 17.71
C ILE A 174 -1.87 -0.19 18.30
N ARG A 175 -2.38 0.74 17.49
CA ARG A 175 -3.36 1.75 17.93
C ARG A 175 -4.64 1.12 18.45
N ALA A 176 -5.17 0.12 17.74
CA ALA A 176 -6.35 -0.61 18.15
C ALA A 176 -6.12 -1.34 19.48
N SER A 177 -4.96 -1.99 19.63
CA SER A 177 -4.56 -2.66 20.87
C SER A 177 -4.47 -1.68 22.04
N PHE A 178 -3.82 -0.52 21.87
CA PHE A 178 -3.75 0.49 22.93
C PHE A 178 -5.13 1.00 23.37
N ARG A 179 -6.02 1.27 22.42
CA ARG A 179 -7.39 1.70 22.73
C ARG A 179 -8.17 0.59 23.46
N SER A 180 -8.01 -0.67 23.04
CA SER A 180 -8.63 -1.82 23.70
C SER A 180 -8.15 -1.97 25.14
N THR A 181 -6.84 -1.85 25.37
CA THR A 181 -6.27 -1.91 26.72
C THR A 181 -6.77 -0.77 27.59
N GLN A 182 -6.83 0.46 27.07
CA GLN A 182 -7.43 1.58 27.79
C GLN A 182 -8.90 1.30 28.14
N ASN A 183 -9.74 0.92 27.17
CA ASN A 183 -11.14 0.59 27.43
C ASN A 183 -11.29 -0.50 28.51
N GLY A 184 -10.42 -1.52 28.50
CA GLY A 184 -10.38 -2.55 29.53
C GLY A 184 -10.03 -2.01 30.92
N VAL A 185 -9.02 -1.12 31.00
CA VAL A 185 -8.65 -0.45 32.26
C VAL A 185 -9.79 0.43 32.78
N TRP A 186 -10.46 1.18 31.91
CA TRP A 186 -11.60 2.02 32.30
C TRP A 186 -12.80 1.20 32.79
N ALA A 187 -13.10 0.07 32.14
CA ALA A 187 -14.12 -0.86 32.60
C ALA A 187 -13.75 -1.48 33.96
N GLY A 188 -12.49 -1.86 34.15
CA GLY A 188 -11.97 -2.37 35.42
C GLY A 188 -12.08 -1.36 36.57
N MET A 189 -11.67 -0.11 36.33
CA MET A 189 -11.80 0.97 37.31
C MET A 189 -13.26 1.25 37.66
N ALA A 190 -14.15 1.32 36.67
CA ALA A 190 -15.58 1.50 36.91
C ALA A 190 -16.17 0.41 37.82
N LYS A 191 -15.79 -0.85 37.58
CA LYS A 191 -16.24 -1.99 38.37
C LYS A 191 -15.70 -1.98 39.80
N GLU A 192 -14.42 -1.66 39.98
CA GLU A 192 -13.79 -1.54 41.29
C GLU A 192 -14.38 -0.38 42.09
N THR A 193 -14.57 0.79 41.48
CA THR A 193 -15.20 1.94 42.14
C THR A 193 -16.65 1.65 42.50
N ALA A 194 -17.43 0.96 41.65
CA ALA A 194 -18.77 0.53 42.00
C ALA A 194 -18.79 -0.41 43.22
N HIS A 195 -17.86 -1.37 43.27
CA HIS A 195 -17.72 -2.25 44.42
C HIS A 195 -17.39 -1.46 45.70
N GLN A 196 -16.44 -0.52 45.62
CA GLN A 196 -16.05 0.35 46.73
C GLN A 196 -17.17 1.30 47.19
N LEU A 197 -18.01 1.78 46.26
CA LEU A 197 -19.17 2.61 46.58
C LEU A 197 -20.36 1.80 47.10
N GLY A 198 -20.44 0.50 46.81
CA GLY A 198 -21.51 -0.37 47.28
C GLY A 198 -21.60 -0.42 48.81
N THR A 199 -20.47 -0.64 49.50
CA THR A 199 -20.42 -0.74 50.97
C THR A 199 -20.94 0.51 51.71
N PRO A 200 -20.48 1.74 51.41
CA PRO A 200 -21.02 2.94 52.06
C PRO A 200 -22.48 3.19 51.67
N VAL A 201 -22.90 2.91 50.43
CA VAL A 201 -24.31 3.05 50.04
C VAL A 201 -25.21 2.10 50.83
N SER A 202 -24.82 0.84 51.03
CA SER A 202 -25.57 -0.10 51.87
C SER A 202 -25.65 0.36 53.33
N SER A 203 -24.61 1.03 53.84
CA SER A 203 -24.65 1.62 55.19
C SER A 203 -25.65 2.78 55.28
N LEU A 204 -25.77 3.60 54.22
CA LEU A 204 -26.76 4.67 54.13
C LEU A 204 -28.18 4.12 54.06
N GLU A 205 -28.41 3.02 53.35
CA GLU A 205 -29.72 2.33 53.36
C GLU A 205 -30.11 1.89 54.78
N GLY A 206 -29.16 1.36 55.56
CA GLY A 206 -29.39 1.03 56.96
C GLY A 206 -29.78 2.23 57.82
N TRP A 207 -29.12 3.38 57.64
CA TRP A 207 -29.48 4.62 58.33
C TRP A 207 -30.85 5.16 57.91
N VAL A 208 -31.21 5.05 56.62
CA VAL A 208 -32.54 5.43 56.13
C VAL A 208 -33.62 4.58 56.78
N GLU A 209 -33.40 3.29 56.98
CA GLU A 209 -34.38 2.42 57.64
C GLU A 209 -34.63 2.83 59.10
N ILE A 210 -33.57 3.17 59.84
CA ILE A 210 -33.68 3.71 61.22
C ILE A 210 -34.44 5.05 61.23
N LEU A 211 -34.19 5.92 60.24
CA LEU A 211 -34.89 7.20 60.11
C LEU A 211 -36.38 7.00 59.80
N LYS A 212 -36.74 6.00 59.00
CA LYS A 212 -38.13 5.65 58.73
C LYS A 212 -38.84 5.17 59.98
N GLU A 213 -38.18 4.45 60.88
CA GLU A 213 -38.78 4.06 62.16
C GLU A 213 -38.97 5.25 63.11
N THR A 214 -38.00 6.18 63.15
CA THR A 214 -37.95 7.23 64.18
C THR A 214 -38.65 8.54 63.76
N HIS A 215 -38.61 8.90 62.47
CA HIS A 215 -39.07 10.19 61.92
C HIS A 215 -40.03 10.01 60.72
N SER A 216 -40.81 8.92 60.70
CA SER A 216 -41.71 8.48 59.60
C SER A 216 -42.63 9.54 58.96
N ARG A 217 -42.95 10.63 59.66
CA ARG A 217 -43.88 11.68 59.18
C ARG A 217 -43.20 12.89 58.55
N GLU A 218 -41.87 12.90 58.48
CA GLU A 218 -41.13 14.02 57.93
C GLU A 218 -40.74 13.80 56.47
N ASP A 219 -41.07 14.78 55.62
CA ASP A 219 -40.87 14.70 54.16
C ASP A 219 -39.41 14.50 53.75
N PHE A 220 -38.45 14.92 54.59
CA PHE A 220 -37.02 14.79 54.28
C PHE A 220 -36.55 13.32 54.23
N VAL A 221 -37.19 12.42 55.00
CA VAL A 221 -36.81 11.00 55.03
C VAL A 221 -37.04 10.35 53.67
N TYR A 222 -38.16 10.70 53.02
CA TYR A 222 -38.51 10.20 51.69
C TYR A 222 -37.55 10.71 50.60
N GLU A 223 -37.12 11.98 50.67
CA GLU A 223 -36.15 12.50 49.70
C GLU A 223 -34.74 11.88 49.90
N ILE A 224 -34.30 11.62 51.14
CA ILE A 224 -33.04 10.91 51.41
C ILE A 224 -33.12 9.45 50.91
N GLU A 225 -34.21 8.74 51.18
CA GLU A 225 -34.43 7.37 50.67
C GLU A 225 -34.31 7.33 49.14
N LYS A 226 -34.94 8.28 48.47
CA LYS A 226 -34.90 8.43 47.02
C LYS A 226 -33.49 8.70 46.49
N ASP A 227 -32.71 9.57 47.14
CA ASP A 227 -31.33 9.85 46.74
C ASP A 227 -30.39 8.65 46.98
N VAL A 228 -30.51 7.97 48.12
CA VAL A 228 -29.75 6.75 48.42
C VAL A 228 -30.08 5.64 47.42
N SER A 229 -31.37 5.43 47.10
CA SER A 229 -31.81 4.46 46.09
C SER A 229 -31.23 4.76 44.71
N ARG A 230 -31.12 6.05 44.35
CA ARG A 230 -30.52 6.49 43.10
C ARG A 230 -29.02 6.22 43.10
N LEU A 231 -28.31 6.49 44.19
CA LEU A 231 -26.88 6.18 44.33
C LEU A 231 -26.60 4.68 44.21
N ARG A 232 -27.45 3.83 44.81
CA ARG A 232 -27.37 2.38 44.64
C ARG A 232 -27.55 1.97 43.19
N LEU A 233 -28.58 2.48 42.52
CA LEU A 233 -28.83 2.19 41.11
C LEU A 233 -27.65 2.62 40.22
N VAL A 234 -27.04 3.78 40.50
CA VAL A 234 -25.84 4.25 39.81
C VAL A 234 -24.69 3.28 40.06
N SER A 235 -24.41 2.93 41.31
CA SER A 235 -23.36 1.97 41.68
C SER A 235 -23.53 0.61 40.98
N ASP A 236 -24.74 0.04 41.01
CA ASP A 236 -25.07 -1.21 40.34
C ASP A 236 -24.84 -1.16 38.81
N ARG A 237 -25.16 -0.03 38.18
CA ARG A 237 -24.90 0.18 36.75
C ARG A 237 -23.41 0.24 36.45
N PHE A 238 -22.63 0.98 37.25
CA PHE A 238 -21.18 1.04 37.11
C PHE A 238 -20.53 -0.32 37.33
N GLY A 239 -21.02 -1.13 38.27
CA GLY A 239 -20.52 -2.50 38.53
C GLY A 239 -20.78 -3.48 37.38
N LYS A 240 -21.75 -3.17 36.52
CA LYS A 240 -22.09 -3.93 35.30
C LYS A 240 -21.38 -3.40 34.05
N ILE A 241 -20.60 -2.31 34.12
CA ILE A 241 -19.83 -1.83 32.95
C ILE A 241 -18.78 -2.88 32.59
N GLY A 242 -18.80 -3.33 31.33
CA GLY A 242 -17.87 -4.33 30.82
C GLY A 242 -18.21 -5.77 31.21
N SER A 243 -19.36 -6.05 31.83
CA SER A 243 -19.85 -7.43 31.95
C SER A 243 -20.46 -7.90 30.63
N SER A 244 -20.32 -9.19 30.32
CA SER A 244 -21.03 -9.79 29.20
C SER A 244 -22.53 -9.78 29.49
N PRO A 245 -23.39 -9.25 28.60
CA PRO A 245 -24.83 -9.28 28.79
C PRO A 245 -25.33 -10.72 28.84
N GLN A 246 -26.18 -11.03 29.83
CA GLN A 246 -26.89 -12.31 29.88
C GLN A 246 -28.10 -12.24 28.96
N LEU A 247 -28.18 -13.16 28.00
CA LEU A 247 -29.28 -13.22 27.05
C LEU A 247 -30.41 -14.07 27.65
N GLU A 248 -31.63 -13.55 27.61
CA GLU A 248 -32.85 -14.26 28.02
C GLU A 248 -33.82 -14.31 26.84
N GLU A 249 -34.49 -15.45 26.67
CA GLU A 249 -35.55 -15.58 25.67
C GLU A 249 -36.77 -14.76 26.10
N ARG A 250 -37.20 -13.83 25.25
CA ARG A 250 -38.29 -12.88 25.53
C ARG A 250 -39.18 -12.74 24.29
N ASN A 251 -40.49 -12.66 24.50
CA ASN A 251 -41.43 -12.33 23.42
C ASN A 251 -41.27 -10.86 23.02
N VAL A 252 -40.84 -10.63 21.78
CA VAL A 252 -40.57 -9.29 21.23
C VAL A 252 -41.83 -8.42 21.20
N VAL A 253 -43.00 -9.00 20.91
CA VAL A 253 -44.27 -8.26 20.82
C VAL A 253 -44.60 -7.63 22.18
N VAL A 254 -44.59 -8.45 23.24
CA VAL A 254 -44.83 -8.00 24.62
C VAL A 254 -43.81 -6.94 25.05
N GLN A 255 -42.55 -7.09 24.63
CA GLN A 255 -41.49 -6.14 25.00
C GLN A 255 -41.66 -4.78 24.30
N VAL A 256 -42.13 -4.76 23.06
CA VAL A 256 -42.46 -3.54 22.32
C VAL A 256 -43.70 -2.87 22.91
N GLU A 257 -44.75 -3.62 23.25
CA GLU A 257 -45.95 -3.08 23.93
C GLU A 257 -45.58 -2.39 25.25
N ASN A 258 -44.79 -3.07 26.09
CA ASN A 258 -44.31 -2.50 27.35
C ASN A 258 -43.47 -1.22 27.15
N MET A 259 -42.65 -1.16 26.09
CA MET A 259 -41.86 0.02 25.75
C MET A 259 -42.76 1.19 25.32
N VAL A 260 -43.76 0.92 24.48
CA VAL A 260 -44.73 1.94 24.01
C VAL A 260 -45.52 2.50 25.18
N ASP A 261 -46.08 1.64 26.04
CA ASP A 261 -46.81 2.04 27.25
C ASP A 261 -45.96 2.91 28.18
N TYR A 262 -44.69 2.54 28.36
CA TYR A 262 -43.75 3.30 29.19
C TYR A 262 -43.49 4.70 28.61
N ILE A 263 -43.21 4.79 27.31
CA ILE A 263 -42.98 6.06 26.63
C ILE A 263 -44.25 6.93 26.65
N GLN A 264 -45.44 6.35 26.45
CA GLN A 264 -46.70 7.08 26.45
C GLN A 264 -47.03 7.70 27.82
N LYS A 265 -46.77 6.97 28.92
CA LYS A 265 -46.89 7.49 30.29
C LYS A 265 -45.91 8.64 30.57
N ARG A 266 -44.72 8.62 29.97
CA ARG A 266 -43.65 9.61 30.20
C ARG A 266 -43.71 10.82 29.27
N ALA A 267 -44.25 10.66 28.07
CA ALA A 267 -44.39 11.72 27.06
C ALA A 267 -45.51 12.72 27.37
N GLY A 268 -46.31 12.48 28.42
CA GLY A 268 -47.31 13.44 28.91
C GLY A 268 -48.47 13.64 27.94
N GLY A 269 -49.38 12.65 27.86
CA GLY A 269 -50.79 12.83 27.47
C GLY A 269 -51.13 13.53 26.14
N LYS A 270 -50.16 13.82 25.27
CA LYS A 270 -50.36 14.52 23.99
C LYS A 270 -49.75 13.76 22.81
N VAL A 271 -49.94 12.45 22.78
CA VAL A 271 -49.69 11.68 21.56
C VAL A 271 -50.95 10.86 21.30
N THR A 272 -51.89 11.50 20.60
CA THR A 272 -52.99 10.84 19.88
C THR A 272 -52.49 10.38 18.52
#